data_AF-A0A3N2PBU9-F1
#
_entry.id   AF-A0A3N2PBU9-F1
#
_cell.length_a   1.000
_cell.length_b   1.000
_cell.length_c   1.000
_cell.angle_alpha   90.00
_cell.angle_beta   90.00
_cell.angle_gamma   90.00
#
_symmetry.space_group_name_H-M   'P 1'
#
loop_
_entity.id
_entity.type
_entity.pdbx_description
1 polymer ?
#
loop_
_entity_poly.entity_id
_entity_poly.type
_entity_poly.pdbx_seq_one_letter_code
_entity_poly.pdbx_strand_id
1 'polypeptide(L)'
;MKTLRLAGSVLVAALTLTACGEAGPTSPTAPGGAPVTSSTSPDPTGSGPATPAPTTPPTSTGPTRGRPPSPGSPTTLSGVVREGVEAGCYLIDNYLLVGGPRDVIAAGGRLTVTGRVQADLMTTCQQGIPFVVETATRG
;
A
#
# COMPACT_ATOMS: atom_id res chain seq x y z
N MET A 1 -8.11 12.71 45.64
CA MET A 1 -9.21 11.79 45.98
C MET A 1 -10.47 12.59 46.32
N LYS A 2 -11.36 12.77 45.34
CA LYS A 2 -12.78 13.11 45.53
C LYS A 2 -13.56 12.69 44.28
N THR A 3 -14.11 11.48 44.40
CA THR A 3 -15.27 10.86 43.75
C THR A 3 -16.46 11.85 43.59
N LEU A 4 -17.48 11.71 42.74
CA LEU A 4 -17.90 10.75 41.71
C LEU A 4 -19.13 11.44 41.03
N ARG A 5 -19.32 11.19 39.73
CA ARG A 5 -20.58 11.11 38.95
C ARG A 5 -21.63 12.22 39.03
N LEU A 6 -21.97 12.75 37.86
CA LEU A 6 -23.33 13.16 37.53
C LEU A 6 -23.60 13.07 36.03
N ALA A 7 -24.77 12.50 35.71
CA ALA A 7 -25.56 12.62 34.48
C ALA A 7 -24.92 12.09 33.17
N GLY A 8 -25.44 11.07 32.48
CA GLY A 8 -26.83 10.64 32.35
C GLY A 8 -27.47 11.33 31.16
N SER A 9 -27.53 10.67 30.00
CA SER A 9 -28.48 10.93 28.91
C SER A 9 -28.55 9.73 27.97
N VAL A 10 -29.60 8.93 28.20
CA VAL A 10 -30.17 7.92 27.31
C VAL A 10 -31.12 8.63 26.36
N LEU A 11 -31.02 8.43 25.04
CA LEU A 11 -32.10 8.48 24.02
C LEU A 11 -31.46 8.33 22.62
N VAL A 12 -31.56 7.19 21.92
CA VAL A 12 -32.68 6.71 21.07
C VAL A 12 -32.89 7.53 19.78
N ALA A 13 -33.01 6.78 18.67
CA ALA A 13 -33.59 7.10 17.35
C ALA A 13 -32.56 7.15 16.20
N ALA A 14 -32.76 6.59 15.01
CA ALA A 14 -33.73 5.64 14.47
C ALA A 14 -33.15 5.16 13.13
N LEU A 15 -33.45 3.93 12.75
CA LEU A 15 -33.08 3.34 11.47
C LEU A 15 -33.78 4.06 10.30
N THR A 16 -33.06 4.38 9.23
CA THR A 16 -33.64 4.46 7.88
C THR A 16 -32.69 3.84 6.86
N LEU A 17 -32.94 2.57 6.54
CA LEU A 17 -32.49 1.91 5.32
C LEU A 17 -33.37 2.40 4.15
N THR A 18 -32.77 2.97 3.12
CA THR A 18 -33.37 3.22 1.81
C THR A 18 -32.28 3.08 0.76
N ALA A 19 -32.41 2.44 -0.40
CA ALA A 19 -33.29 1.42 -0.98
C ALA A 19 -32.58 1.03 -2.31
N CYS A 20 -32.85 -0.17 -2.83
CA CYS A 20 -32.42 -0.71 -4.15
C CYS A 20 -32.40 0.33 -5.29
N GLY A 21 -31.56 0.25 -6.31
CA GLY A 21 -31.01 -0.92 -7.00
C GLY A 21 -31.44 -0.83 -8.46
N GLU A 22 -30.51 -0.81 -9.41
CA GLU A 22 -30.81 -0.99 -10.83
C GLU A 22 -29.70 -1.86 -11.43
N ALA A 23 -30.10 -3.06 -11.84
CA ALA A 23 -29.27 -4.01 -12.55
C ALA A 23 -29.49 -3.83 -14.06
N GLY A 24 -28.48 -3.35 -14.77
CA GLY A 24 -28.43 -3.41 -16.23
C GLY A 24 -27.58 -4.61 -16.68
N PRO A 25 -28.13 -5.58 -17.42
CA PRO A 25 -27.35 -6.66 -18.01
C PRO A 25 -26.94 -6.28 -19.44
N THR A 26 -25.64 -6.22 -19.73
CA THR A 26 -25.15 -6.52 -21.08
C THR A 26 -23.79 -7.20 -21.02
N SER A 27 -23.78 -8.41 -21.58
CA SER A 27 -22.69 -9.38 -21.71
C SER A 27 -21.35 -8.85 -22.23
N PRO A 28 -20.26 -9.61 -21.99
CA PRO A 28 -18.89 -9.23 -22.32
C PRO A 28 -18.62 -9.29 -23.82
N THR A 29 -17.96 -8.26 -24.36
CA THR A 29 -17.28 -8.35 -25.65
C THR A 29 -15.98 -9.13 -25.45
N ALA A 30 -15.93 -10.33 -26.02
CA ALA A 30 -14.75 -11.19 -26.03
C ALA A 30 -13.58 -10.55 -26.81
N PRO A 31 -12.33 -10.81 -26.41
CA PRO A 31 -11.13 -10.27 -27.06
C PRO A 31 -10.87 -10.92 -28.42
N GLY A 32 -10.90 -10.12 -29.49
CA GLY A 32 -10.38 -10.49 -30.81
C GLY A 32 -8.93 -10.06 -30.95
N GLY A 33 -7.99 -10.93 -30.59
CA GLY A 33 -6.56 -10.77 -30.86
C GLY A 33 -6.03 -12.02 -31.54
N ALA A 34 -5.69 -11.91 -32.82
CA ALA A 34 -5.25 -13.01 -33.67
C ALA A 34 -3.94 -13.66 -33.16
N PRO A 35 -3.72 -14.97 -33.41
CA PRO A 35 -2.43 -15.60 -33.18
C PRO A 35 -1.41 -15.12 -34.23
N VAL A 36 -0.28 -14.60 -33.79
CA VAL A 36 0.92 -14.47 -34.64
C VAL A 36 1.80 -15.69 -34.41
N THR A 37 2.01 -16.43 -35.50
CA THR A 37 2.88 -17.61 -35.57
C THR A 37 4.28 -17.20 -36.02
N SER A 38 5.28 -18.00 -35.61
CA SER A 38 6.69 -18.07 -36.04
C SER A 38 7.63 -16.99 -35.44
N SER A 39 8.85 -17.31 -35.00
CA SER A 39 9.83 -18.21 -35.60
C SER A 39 10.91 -18.69 -34.61
N THR A 40 11.44 -19.89 -34.88
CA THR A 40 12.57 -20.58 -34.25
C THR A 40 13.93 -19.86 -34.37
N SER A 41 14.70 -19.91 -33.27
CA SER A 41 16.17 -20.14 -33.08
C SER A 41 17.19 -19.57 -34.09
N PRO A 42 18.33 -19.01 -33.64
CA PRO A 42 19.40 -19.84 -33.04
C PRO A 42 20.07 -19.29 -31.77
N ASP A 43 20.61 -20.22 -30.99
CA ASP A 43 21.69 -20.05 -30.01
C ASP A 43 22.96 -19.48 -30.68
N PRO A 44 23.64 -18.53 -30.03
CA PRO A 44 25.09 -18.57 -30.04
C PRO A 44 25.65 -18.71 -28.64
N THR A 45 26.37 -19.81 -28.46
CA THR A 45 27.32 -20.07 -27.39
C THR A 45 28.36 -18.95 -27.38
N GLY A 46 28.43 -18.19 -26.29
CA GLY A 46 29.40 -17.12 -26.09
C GLY A 46 29.95 -17.14 -24.67
N SER A 47 30.97 -17.96 -24.45
CA SER A 47 31.78 -17.96 -23.23
C SER A 47 32.57 -16.65 -23.11
N GLY A 48 32.36 -15.92 -22.02
CA GLY A 48 33.19 -14.79 -21.62
C GLY A 48 33.04 -14.50 -20.12
N PRO A 49 34.12 -14.40 -19.33
CA PRO A 49 34.01 -13.98 -17.93
C PRO A 49 33.69 -12.48 -17.88
N ALA A 50 32.45 -12.12 -17.58
CA ALA A 50 32.06 -10.74 -17.32
C ALA A 50 32.45 -10.36 -15.88
N THR A 51 33.42 -9.47 -15.79
CA THR A 51 33.87 -8.77 -14.58
C THR A 51 32.68 -8.08 -13.89
N PRO A 52 32.56 -8.09 -12.54
CA PRO A 52 31.45 -7.42 -11.87
C PRO A 52 31.58 -5.90 -12.01
N ALA A 53 30.63 -5.28 -12.71
CA ALA A 53 30.47 -3.84 -12.72
C ALA A 53 30.08 -3.34 -11.32
N PRO A 54 30.60 -2.19 -10.85
CA PRO A 54 30.19 -1.62 -9.58
C PRO A 54 28.72 -1.19 -9.66
N THR A 55 27.91 -1.77 -8.77
CA THR A 55 26.51 -1.40 -8.57
C THR A 55 26.44 0.04 -8.08
N THR A 56 26.01 0.96 -8.95
CA THR A 56 25.59 2.29 -8.52
C THR A 56 24.34 2.15 -7.65
N PRO A 57 24.30 2.77 -6.45
CA PRO A 57 23.09 2.77 -5.64
C PRO A 57 21.96 3.47 -6.41
N PRO A 58 20.71 2.98 -6.34
CA PRO A 58 19.59 3.63 -6.99
C PRO A 58 19.42 5.03 -6.39
N THR A 59 19.50 6.05 -7.25
CA THR A 59 19.14 7.42 -6.94
C THR A 59 17.72 7.43 -6.35
N SER A 60 17.62 7.61 -5.03
CA SER A 60 16.34 7.78 -4.34
C SER A 60 15.70 9.07 -4.83
N THR A 61 14.90 8.95 -5.87
CA THR A 61 14.00 10.02 -6.29
C THR A 61 12.91 10.04 -5.23
N GLY A 62 13.04 10.95 -4.26
CA GLY A 62 12.00 11.16 -3.25
C GLY A 62 10.64 11.33 -3.92
N PRO A 63 9.53 11.05 -3.23
CA PRO A 63 8.21 11.12 -3.84
C PRO A 63 7.99 12.55 -4.36
N THR A 64 7.96 12.71 -5.69
CA THR A 64 7.48 13.94 -6.32
C THR A 64 6.05 14.12 -5.83
N ARG A 65 5.85 15.10 -4.94
CA ARG A 65 4.54 15.44 -4.36
C ARG A 65 3.53 15.56 -5.49
N GLY A 66 2.65 14.56 -5.62
CA GLY A 66 1.57 14.55 -6.61
C GLY A 66 1.47 13.32 -7.50
N ARG A 67 2.50 12.46 -7.63
CA ARG A 67 2.38 11.20 -8.39
C ARG A 67 2.27 9.99 -7.46
N PRO A 68 1.21 9.17 -7.54
CA PRO A 68 1.15 7.92 -6.79
C PRO A 68 2.32 7.00 -7.22
N PRO A 69 2.92 6.24 -6.29
CA PRO A 69 4.00 5.33 -6.60
C PRO A 69 3.52 4.26 -7.56
N SER A 70 4.40 3.87 -8.50
CA SER A 70 4.13 2.71 -9.35
C SER A 70 4.12 1.45 -8.48
N PRO A 71 3.15 0.53 -8.65
CA PRO A 71 3.14 -0.75 -7.96
C PRO A 71 4.49 -1.47 -8.09
N GLY A 72 4.97 -2.08 -7.00
CA GLY A 72 6.22 -2.85 -6.97
C GLY A 72 7.52 -2.04 -7.04
N SER A 73 7.49 -0.74 -7.33
CA SER A 73 8.71 0.08 -7.36
C SER A 73 9.14 0.52 -5.96
N PRO A 74 10.46 0.52 -5.64
CA PRO A 74 10.95 1.04 -4.37
C PRO A 74 10.57 2.51 -4.24
N THR A 75 10.00 2.86 -3.10
CA THR A 75 9.38 4.15 -2.82
C THR A 75 9.72 4.57 -1.40
N THR A 76 9.91 5.88 -1.18
CA THR A 76 10.04 6.45 0.17
C THR A 76 8.76 7.21 0.50
N LEU A 77 8.22 6.99 1.70
CA LEU A 77 7.09 7.72 2.25
C LEU A 77 7.53 8.44 3.53
N SER A 78 7.10 9.70 3.70
CA SER A 78 7.36 10.46 4.92
C SER A 78 6.09 11.17 5.36
N GLY A 79 5.74 11.04 6.62
CA GLY A 79 4.54 11.68 7.15
C GLY A 79 4.31 11.42 8.63
N VAL A 80 3.13 11.79 9.11
CA VAL A 80 2.69 11.48 10.47
C VAL A 80 1.96 10.15 10.44
N VAL A 81 2.33 9.26 11.35
CA VAL A 81 1.69 7.95 11.48
C VAL A 81 0.31 8.13 12.10
N ARG A 82 -0.72 7.60 11.44
CA ARG A 82 -2.08 7.51 11.97
C ARG A 82 -2.38 6.09 12.39
N GLU A 83 -3.18 5.93 13.43
CA GLU A 83 -3.80 4.64 13.73
C GLU A 83 -4.86 4.32 12.69
N GLY A 84 -4.93 3.05 12.34
CA GLY A 84 -6.01 2.49 11.57
C GLY A 84 -7.23 2.16 12.44
N VAL A 85 -8.31 1.75 11.80
CA VAL A 85 -9.54 1.29 12.47
C VAL A 85 -9.29 0.05 13.32
N GLU A 86 -8.48 -0.88 12.82
CA GLU A 86 -8.04 -2.06 13.56
C GLU A 86 -6.73 -1.79 14.32
N ALA A 87 -6.64 -2.36 15.53
CA ALA A 87 -5.48 -2.20 16.40
C ALA A 87 -4.20 -2.73 15.72
N GLY A 88 -3.12 -1.93 15.80
CA GLY A 88 -1.82 -2.28 15.23
C GLY A 88 -1.68 -2.03 13.72
N CYS A 89 -2.74 -1.54 13.07
CA CYS A 89 -2.67 -1.00 11.73
C CYS A 89 -2.21 0.46 11.78
N TYR A 90 -1.19 0.79 11.00
CA TYR A 90 -0.61 2.13 10.96
C TYR A 90 -0.60 2.65 9.54
N LEU A 91 -0.89 3.93 9.36
CA LEU A 91 -0.91 4.57 8.05
C LEU A 91 -0.03 5.80 7.98
N ILE A 92 0.61 5.99 6.82
CA ILE A 92 1.12 7.30 6.38
C ILE A 92 0.28 7.71 5.17
N ASP A 93 -0.39 8.85 5.27
CA ASP A 93 -1.41 9.25 4.29
C ASP A 93 -2.45 8.12 4.08
N ASN A 94 -2.53 7.56 2.87
CA ASN A 94 -3.43 6.45 2.54
C ASN A 94 -2.71 5.09 2.45
N TYR A 95 -1.44 5.01 2.85
CA TYR A 95 -0.66 3.78 2.77
C TYR A 95 -0.68 3.04 4.10
N LEU A 96 -1.13 1.79 4.08
CA LEU A 96 -1.07 0.89 5.22
C LEU A 96 0.35 0.34 5.35
N LEU A 97 1.01 0.62 6.47
CA LEU A 97 2.34 0.12 6.77
C LEU A 97 2.26 -1.36 7.17
N VAL A 98 2.78 -2.23 6.32
CA VAL A 98 2.84 -3.67 6.56
C VAL A 98 4.27 -4.05 6.95
N GLY A 99 4.41 -4.70 8.10
CA GLY A 99 5.71 -5.10 8.65
C GLY A 99 6.45 -3.96 9.36
N GLY A 100 7.78 -3.93 9.21
CA GLY A 100 8.67 -2.93 9.80
C GLY A 100 8.89 -3.07 11.32
N PRO A 101 9.86 -2.31 11.86
CA PRO A 101 10.19 -2.32 13.30
C PRO A 101 9.09 -1.64 14.13
N ARG A 102 8.44 -2.42 15.00
CA ARG A 102 7.29 -1.98 15.83
C ARG A 102 7.68 -1.03 16.96
N ASP A 103 8.95 -1.02 17.34
CA ASP A 103 9.53 -0.07 18.27
C ASP A 103 9.74 1.33 17.65
N VAL A 104 9.69 1.45 16.32
CA VAL A 104 9.85 2.70 15.57
C VAL A 104 8.49 3.25 15.11
N ILE A 105 7.62 2.39 14.61
CA ILE A 105 6.31 2.76 14.07
C ILE A 105 5.33 3.02 15.22
N ALA A 106 5.10 4.29 15.54
CA ALA A 106 4.19 4.72 16.60
C ALA A 106 3.25 5.82 16.12
N ALA A 107 1.97 5.71 16.49
CA ALA A 107 0.94 6.69 16.17
C ALA A 107 1.31 8.11 16.63
N GLY A 108 0.94 9.11 15.84
CA GLY A 108 1.23 10.52 16.08
C GLY A 108 2.68 10.92 15.81
N GLY A 109 3.61 9.96 15.69
CA GLY A 109 5.01 10.21 15.38
C GLY A 109 5.23 10.57 13.91
N ARG A 110 6.27 11.35 13.63
CA ARG A 110 6.78 11.53 12.26
C ARG A 110 7.66 10.35 11.90
N LEU A 111 7.44 9.79 10.73
CA LEU A 111 8.15 8.61 10.26
C LEU A 111 8.54 8.79 8.79
N THR A 112 9.73 8.33 8.44
CA THR A 112 10.15 8.08 7.07
C THR A 112 10.36 6.58 6.88
N VAL A 113 9.77 6.02 5.84
CA VAL A 113 9.89 4.60 5.50
C VAL A 113 10.30 4.43 4.06
N THR A 114 11.10 3.41 3.78
CA THR A 114 11.31 2.90 2.42
C THR A 114 10.64 1.55 2.27
N GLY A 115 10.17 1.24 1.06
CA GLY A 115 9.47 -0.01 0.80
C GLY A 115 8.80 -0.03 -0.56
N ARG A 116 7.78 -0.87 -0.70
CA ARG A 116 7.05 -1.06 -1.97
C ARG A 116 5.55 -1.06 -1.76
N VAL A 117 4.83 -0.43 -2.69
CA VAL A 117 3.37 -0.55 -2.79
C VAL A 117 3.01 -1.95 -3.32
N GLN A 118 2.16 -2.67 -2.58
CA GLN A 118 1.61 -3.97 -2.95
C GLN A 118 0.08 -3.92 -2.88
N ALA A 119 -0.56 -3.37 -3.91
CA ALA A 119 -2.02 -3.19 -3.92
C ALA A 119 -2.81 -4.51 -3.82
N ASP A 120 -2.25 -5.59 -4.36
CA ASP A 120 -2.88 -6.92 -4.37
C ASP A 120 -2.59 -7.73 -3.08
N LEU A 121 -1.87 -7.16 -2.11
CA LEU A 121 -1.57 -7.85 -0.86
C LEU A 121 -2.83 -7.93 0.01
N MET A 122 -3.22 -9.14 0.39
CA MET A 122 -4.31 -9.35 1.34
C MET A 122 -3.89 -8.89 2.75
N THR A 123 -4.72 -8.07 3.39
CA THR A 123 -4.48 -7.58 4.75
C THR A 123 -5.76 -7.68 5.58
N THR A 124 -5.61 -7.82 6.90
CA THR A 124 -6.77 -7.81 7.82
C THR A 124 -7.29 -6.41 8.07
N CYS A 125 -6.41 -5.40 8.07
CA CYS A 125 -6.69 -4.00 8.37
C CYS A 125 -7.77 -3.34 7.48
N GLN A 126 -8.14 -3.95 6.35
CA GLN A 126 -9.20 -3.52 5.42
C GLN A 126 -9.19 -2.03 5.04
N GLN A 127 -8.03 -1.38 5.10
CA GLN A 127 -7.89 0.06 4.91
C GLN A 127 -6.54 0.42 4.31
N GLY A 128 -6.55 1.48 3.50
CA GLY A 128 -5.37 1.98 2.81
C GLY A 128 -4.83 1.03 1.74
N ILE A 129 -3.77 1.48 1.06
CA ILE A 129 -3.04 0.69 0.07
C ILE A 129 -1.85 0.04 0.79
N PRO A 130 -1.70 -1.30 0.78
CA PRO A 130 -0.60 -1.94 1.48
C PRO A 130 0.77 -1.47 0.97
N PHE A 131 1.61 -1.08 1.90
CA PHE A 131 2.99 -0.66 1.69
C PHE A 131 3.89 -1.50 2.57
N VAL A 132 4.64 -2.42 1.95
CA VAL A 132 5.55 -3.31 2.68
C VAL A 132 6.81 -2.55 3.03
N VAL A 133 7.02 -2.35 4.33
CA VAL A 133 8.12 -1.56 4.90
C VAL A 133 9.40 -2.39 4.91
N GLU A 134 10.46 -1.84 4.33
CA GLU A 134 11.81 -2.41 4.34
C GLU A 134 12.71 -1.71 5.36
N THR A 135 12.66 -0.38 5.41
CA THR A 135 13.36 0.41 6.42
C THR A 135 12.44 1.48 6.99
N ALA A 136 12.68 1.85 8.25
CA ALA A 136 11.91 2.86 8.95
C ALA A 136 12.82 3.67 9.88
N THR A 137 12.66 4.98 9.84
CA THR A 137 13.40 5.94 10.68
C THR A 137 12.47 7.01 11.20
N ARG A 138 12.59 7.33 12.49
CA ARG A 138 11.89 8.47 13.09
C ARG A 138 12.38 9.77 12.45
N GLY A 139 11.43 10.66 12.15
CA GLY A 139 11.72 12.00 11.63
C GLY A 139 11.46 13.10 12.65
#